data_AF-S5Z3F4-F1
#
_entry.id   AF-S5Z3F4-F1
#
_cell.length_a   1.000
_cell.length_b   1.000
_cell.length_c   1.000
_cell.angle_alpha   90.00
_cell.angle_beta   90.00
_cell.angle_gamma   90.00
#
_symmetry.space_group_name_H-M   'P 1'
#
loop_
_entity.id
_entity.type
_entity.pdbx_description
1 polymer ?
#
loop_
_entity_poly.entity_id
_entity_poly.type
_entity_poly.pdbx_seq_one_letter_code
_entity_poly.pdbx_strand_id
1 'polypeptide(L)'
;MLLVNPTDSSAVTSAIESANSANIPVIPVDRSADGGKVVTHIASDNVAGGKMAAQLIVDHLKNGGNIVELEGIPGSSAARERGEGFHQVIDKCKLSLYFGTKEPFFCTFLQKALSPFLKECAKFFVNYFGRENPSIQRRGRRT
;
A
#
# COMPACT_ATOMS: atom_id res chain seq x y z
N MET A 1 22.49 2.18 16.29
CA MET A 1 21.72 1.53 15.20
C MET A 1 20.41 2.27 15.05
N LEU A 2 19.94 2.48 13.81
CA LEU A 2 18.70 3.17 13.46
C LEU A 2 17.72 2.19 12.80
N LEU A 3 16.51 2.11 13.34
CA LEU A 3 15.38 1.42 12.74
C LEU A 3 14.41 2.48 12.23
N VAL A 4 13.99 2.38 10.97
CA VAL A 4 13.14 3.40 10.34
C VAL A 4 12.03 2.78 9.52
N ASN A 5 10.79 3.26 9.69
CA ASN A 5 9.69 3.00 8.76
C ASN A 5 9.45 4.28 7.96
N PRO A 6 10.05 4.42 6.76
CA PRO A 6 9.94 5.64 5.98
C PRO A 6 8.55 5.81 5.39
N THR A 7 7.93 6.98 5.58
CA THR A 7 6.66 7.28 4.93
C THR A 7 6.80 7.29 3.40
N ASP A 8 7.89 7.88 2.91
CA ASP A 8 8.27 7.98 1.51
C ASP A 8 9.71 7.45 1.33
N SER A 9 9.88 6.60 0.33
CA SER A 9 11.11 5.80 0.14
C SER A 9 12.29 6.64 -0.34
N SER A 10 12.01 7.72 -1.08
CA SER A 10 13.03 8.63 -1.61
C SER A 10 13.40 9.70 -0.59
N ALA A 11 12.40 10.28 0.09
CA ALA A 11 12.59 11.39 1.02
C ALA A 11 13.42 11.03 2.27
N VAL A 12 13.43 9.76 2.69
CA VAL A 12 14.20 9.30 3.84
C VAL A 12 15.72 9.24 3.57
N THR A 13 16.14 9.26 2.30
CA THR A 13 17.53 9.01 1.88
C THR A 13 18.55 9.88 2.61
N SER A 14 18.31 11.19 2.71
CA SER A 14 19.25 12.12 3.35
C SER A 14 19.45 11.82 4.85
N ALA A 15 18.41 11.36 5.54
CA ALA A 15 18.51 10.95 6.94
C ALA A 15 19.33 9.66 7.09
N ILE A 16 19.20 8.72 6.16
CA ILE A 16 19.97 7.48 6.14
C ILE A 16 21.44 7.77 5.85
N GLU A 17 21.73 8.63 4.88
CA GLU A 17 23.11 9.04 4.54
C GLU A 17 23.79 9.77 5.71
N SER A 18 23.05 10.61 6.43
CA SER A 18 23.54 11.24 7.66
C SER A 18 23.88 10.19 8.73
N ALA A 19 23.01 9.21 8.96
CA ALA A 19 23.27 8.11 9.89
C ALA A 19 24.48 7.26 9.46
N ASN A 20 24.60 6.96 8.16
CA ASN A 20 25.74 6.23 7.61
C ASN A 20 27.06 6.99 7.81
N SER A 21 27.05 8.31 7.63
CA SER A 21 28.22 9.17 7.85
C SER A 21 28.69 9.17 9.31
N ALA A 22 27.76 8.95 10.25
CA ALA A 22 28.05 8.75 11.67
C ALA A 22 28.38 7.28 12.04
N ASN A 23 28.60 6.40 11.06
CA ASN A 23 28.80 4.95 11.23
C ASN A 23 27.65 4.25 11.97
N ILE A 24 26.43 4.78 11.88
CA ILE A 24 25.24 4.16 12.48
C ILE A 24 24.63 3.20 11.45
N PRO A 25 24.51 1.89 11.76
CA PRO A 25 23.84 0.95 10.87
C PRO A 25 22.34 1.24 10.82
N VAL A 26 21.76 1.14 9.62
CA VAL A 26 20.34 1.43 9.36
C VAL A 26 19.62 0.18 8.88
N ILE A 27 18.43 -0.07 9.43
CA ILE A 27 17.51 -1.13 9.00
C ILE A 27 16.15 -0.48 8.73
N PRO A 28 15.75 -0.31 7.46
CA PRO A 28 14.36 0.01 7.13
C PRO A 28 13.44 -1.16 7.48
N VAL A 29 12.25 -0.85 7.96
CA VAL A 29 11.20 -1.81 8.28
C VAL A 29 9.89 -1.38 7.62
N ASP A 30 9.09 -2.35 7.16
CA ASP A 30 7.81 -2.19 6.45
C ASP A 30 7.91 -1.54 5.06
N ARG A 31 8.69 -0.47 4.92
CA ARG A 31 8.91 0.27 3.68
C ARG A 31 10.41 0.45 3.42
N SER A 32 10.80 0.37 2.16
CA SER A 32 12.20 0.49 1.75
C SER A 32 12.65 1.95 1.72
N ALA A 33 13.96 2.13 1.59
CA ALA A 33 14.57 3.40 1.20
C ALA A 33 15.19 3.23 -0.20
N ASP A 34 15.09 4.26 -1.03
CA ASP A 34 15.64 4.23 -2.40
C ASP A 34 17.13 4.58 -2.43
N GLY A 35 17.67 5.10 -1.33
CA GLY A 35 19.07 5.51 -1.20
C GLY A 35 19.65 5.35 0.20
N GLY A 36 20.97 5.57 0.29
CA GLY A 36 21.77 5.29 1.49
C GLY A 36 22.11 3.80 1.65
N LYS A 37 22.99 3.49 2.60
CA LYS A 37 23.43 2.13 2.92
C LYS A 37 22.59 1.56 4.06
N VAL A 38 21.89 0.48 3.78
CA VAL A 38 21.11 -0.28 4.76
C VAL A 38 21.73 -1.65 4.98
N VAL A 39 21.60 -2.18 6.20
CA VAL A 39 22.14 -3.50 6.56
C VAL A 39 21.27 -4.60 5.98
N THR A 40 19.96 -4.47 6.16
CA THR A 40 18.92 -5.34 5.62
C THR A 40 17.60 -4.58 5.64
N HIS A 41 16.66 -4.98 4.80
CA HIS A 41 15.28 -4.50 4.83
C HIS A 41 14.38 -5.61 5.38
N ILE A 42 13.48 -5.25 6.30
CA ILE A 42 12.54 -6.20 6.89
C ILE A 42 11.12 -5.78 6.49
N ALA A 43 10.53 -6.51 5.55
CA ALA A 43 9.16 -6.26 5.08
C ALA A 43 8.50 -7.55 4.60
N SER A 44 7.20 -7.47 4.36
CA SER A 44 6.46 -8.52 3.64
C SER A 44 6.82 -8.49 2.16
N ASP A 45 6.63 -9.62 1.46
CA ASP A 45 6.66 -9.64 0.00
C ASP A 45 5.39 -8.98 -0.55
N ASN A 46 5.49 -7.67 -0.79
CA ASN A 46 4.38 -6.86 -1.26
C ASN A 46 3.98 -7.20 -2.70
N VAL A 47 4.92 -7.63 -3.55
CA VAL A 47 4.61 -8.07 -4.92
C VAL A 47 3.79 -9.35 -4.89
N ALA A 48 4.21 -10.34 -4.09
CA ALA A 48 3.43 -11.56 -3.88
C ALA A 48 2.05 -11.26 -3.28
N GLY A 49 1.97 -10.33 -2.32
CA GLY A 49 0.70 -9.89 -1.73
C GLY A 49 -0.25 -9.28 -2.77
N GLY A 50 0.27 -8.42 -3.67
CA GLY A 50 -0.51 -7.84 -4.76
C GLY A 50 -1.04 -8.90 -5.74
N LYS A 51 -0.19 -9.85 -6.12
CA LYS A 51 -0.58 -10.99 -6.98
C LYS A 51 -1.68 -11.83 -6.35
N MET A 52 -1.55 -12.15 -5.06
CA MET A 52 -2.53 -12.95 -4.33
C MET A 52 -3.90 -12.27 -4.31
N ALA A 53 -3.93 -10.96 -4.07
CA ALA A 53 -5.17 -10.20 -4.07
C ALA A 53 -5.83 -10.16 -5.46
N ALA A 54 -5.05 -9.91 -6.51
CA ALA A 54 -5.55 -9.95 -7.88
C ALA A 54 -6.09 -11.32 -8.27
N GLN A 55 -5.37 -12.41 -7.92
CA GLN A 55 -5.83 -13.77 -8.21
C GLN A 55 -7.16 -14.07 -7.53
N LEU A 56 -7.31 -13.67 -6.27
CA LEU A 56 -8.56 -13.83 -5.54
C LEU A 56 -9.72 -13.08 -6.22
N ILE A 57 -9.47 -11.92 -6.82
CA ILE A 57 -10.47 -11.17 -7.57
C ILE A 57 -10.83 -11.87 -8.88
N VAL A 58 -9.84 -12.32 -9.65
CA VAL A 58 -10.05 -13.10 -10.89
C VAL A 58 -10.90 -14.35 -10.60
N ASP A 59 -10.55 -15.08 -9.54
CA ASP A 59 -11.25 -16.30 -9.14
C ASP A 59 -12.69 -16.05 -8.71
N HIS A 60 -13.01 -14.84 -8.22
CA HIS A 60 -14.37 -14.47 -7.85
C HIS A 60 -15.19 -13.90 -9.00
N LEU A 61 -14.56 -13.16 -9.91
CA LEU A 61 -15.19 -12.47 -11.03
C LEU A 61 -15.10 -13.28 -12.32
N LYS A 62 -15.04 -14.62 -12.23
CA LYS A 62 -14.81 -15.61 -13.31
C LYS A 62 -15.44 -15.29 -14.69
N ASN A 63 -16.52 -14.51 -14.72
CA ASN A 63 -17.29 -14.14 -15.91
C ASN A 63 -17.11 -12.66 -16.34
N GLY A 64 -16.06 -11.99 -15.89
CA GLY A 64 -15.82 -10.56 -16.13
C GLY A 64 -16.47 -9.66 -15.07
N GLY A 65 -16.16 -8.37 -15.15
CA GLY A 65 -16.66 -7.37 -14.20
C GLY A 65 -15.77 -6.13 -14.14
N ASN A 66 -16.31 -5.10 -13.48
CA ASN A 66 -15.61 -3.86 -13.23
C ASN A 66 -14.91 -3.91 -11.87
N ILE A 67 -13.63 -3.55 -11.86
CA ILE A 67 -12.76 -3.49 -10.67
C ILE A 67 -12.35 -2.04 -10.46
N VAL A 68 -12.31 -1.61 -9.19
CA VAL A 68 -11.64 -0.38 -8.81
C VAL A 68 -10.42 -0.73 -7.97
N GLU A 69 -9.26 -0.23 -8.39
CA GLU A 69 -8.05 -0.25 -7.58
C GLU A 69 -7.92 1.06 -6.80
N LEU A 70 -7.76 0.95 -5.48
CA LEU A 70 -7.47 2.07 -4.61
C LEU A 70 -6.04 1.94 -4.10
N GLU A 71 -5.15 2.75 -4.67
CA GLU A 71 -3.75 2.79 -4.26
C GLU A 71 -3.57 3.45 -2.88
N GLY A 72 -2.56 2.98 -2.17
CA GLY A 72 -2.12 3.59 -0.92
C GLY A 72 -1.34 4.90 -1.13
N ILE A 73 -0.56 5.29 -0.12
CA ILE A 73 0.24 6.52 -0.17
C ILE A 73 1.25 6.46 -1.33
N PRO A 74 1.18 7.39 -2.30
CA PRO A 74 2.16 7.49 -3.37
C PRO A 74 3.57 7.70 -2.81
N GLY A 75 4.57 7.09 -3.45
CA GLY A 75 5.98 7.20 -3.01
C GLY A 75 6.39 6.18 -1.92
N SER A 76 5.42 5.48 -1.30
CA SER A 76 5.74 4.34 -0.45
C SER A 76 6.05 3.09 -1.29
N SER A 77 7.13 2.38 -0.96
CA SER A 77 7.52 1.15 -1.64
C SER A 77 6.42 0.09 -1.59
N ALA A 78 5.78 -0.04 -0.42
CA ALA A 78 4.74 -1.03 -0.19
C ALA A 78 3.51 -0.82 -1.09
N ALA A 79 3.09 0.44 -1.31
CA ALA A 79 2.00 0.73 -2.24
C ALA A 79 2.39 0.37 -3.68
N ARG A 80 3.58 0.80 -4.10
CA ARG A 80 4.13 0.55 -5.44
C ARG A 80 4.27 -0.94 -5.76
N GLU A 81 4.88 -1.71 -4.86
CA GLU A 81 5.13 -3.16 -5.03
C GLU A 81 3.83 -3.97 -5.07
N ARG A 82 2.83 -3.62 -4.24
CA ARG A 82 1.51 -4.27 -4.31
C ARG A 82 0.76 -3.94 -5.60
N GLY A 83 0.79 -2.70 -6.05
CA GLY A 83 0.23 -2.31 -7.35
C GLY A 83 0.91 -3.09 -8.48
N GLU A 84 2.23 -3.19 -8.47
CA GLU A 84 2.98 -4.00 -9.44
C GLU A 84 2.51 -5.46 -9.46
N GLY A 85 2.45 -6.11 -8.29
CA GLY A 85 1.98 -7.48 -8.18
C GLY A 85 0.54 -7.67 -8.66
N PHE A 86 -0.33 -6.71 -8.35
CA PHE A 86 -1.72 -6.70 -8.76
C PHE A 86 -1.87 -6.63 -10.29
N HIS A 87 -1.18 -5.67 -10.92
CA HIS A 87 -1.18 -5.47 -12.38
C HIS A 87 -0.57 -6.64 -13.15
N GLN A 88 0.43 -7.33 -12.58
CA GLN A 88 1.00 -8.54 -13.20
C GLN A 88 -0.04 -9.66 -13.46
N VAL A 89 -1.19 -9.63 -12.77
CA VAL A 89 -2.30 -10.58 -12.90
C VAL A 89 -3.49 -9.95 -13.63
N ILE A 90 -3.99 -8.79 -13.17
CA ILE A 90 -5.22 -8.19 -13.70
C ILE A 90 -5.08 -7.76 -15.16
N ASP A 91 -3.94 -7.21 -15.57
CA ASP A 91 -3.74 -6.70 -16.94
C ASP A 91 -3.76 -7.82 -18.00
N LYS A 92 -3.62 -9.09 -17.58
CA LYS A 92 -3.72 -10.27 -18.44
C LYS A 92 -5.14 -10.83 -18.55
N CYS A 93 -6.08 -10.27 -17.78
CA CYS A 93 -7.44 -10.76 -17.66
C CYS A 93 -8.43 -9.84 -18.41
N LYS A 94 -9.57 -10.40 -18.83
CA LYS A 94 -10.67 -9.63 -19.46
C LYS A 94 -11.56 -8.97 -18.40
N LEU A 95 -10.96 -8.13 -17.56
CA LEU A 95 -11.64 -7.37 -16.51
C LEU A 95 -11.49 -5.87 -16.81
N SER A 96 -12.53 -5.09 -16.56
CA SER A 96 -12.48 -3.65 -16.74
C SER A 96 -11.93 -3.01 -15.47
N LEU A 97 -10.70 -2.50 -15.53
CA LEU A 97 -10.06 -1.84 -14.39
C LEU A 97 -10.30 -0.32 -14.43
N TYR A 98 -10.78 0.21 -13.31
CA TYR A 98 -10.95 1.63 -13.05
C TYR A 98 -9.97 2.05 -11.95
N PHE A 99 -9.24 3.14 -12.17
CA PHE A 99 -8.25 3.63 -11.21
C PHE A 99 -8.90 4.65 -10.26
N GLY A 100 -8.89 4.38 -8.95
CA GLY A 100 -9.35 5.32 -7.92
C GLY A 100 -8.17 6.01 -7.21
N THR A 101 -8.39 7.26 -6.81
CA THR A 101 -7.33 8.26 -6.61
C THR A 101 -6.46 8.08 -5.35
N LYS A 102 -5.33 8.81 -5.40
CA LYS A 102 -4.21 8.88 -4.47
C LYS A 102 -4.45 9.85 -3.31
N GLU A 103 -5.44 9.63 -2.46
CA GLU A 103 -5.70 10.52 -1.32
C GLU A 103 -5.54 9.82 0.05
N PRO A 104 -4.71 10.35 0.96
CA PRO A 104 -4.35 9.69 2.22
C PRO A 104 -5.47 9.70 3.28
N PHE A 105 -6.63 10.30 2.99
CA PHE A 105 -7.74 10.42 3.92
C PHE A 105 -8.97 9.69 3.41
N PHE A 106 -9.14 8.47 3.88
CA PHE A 106 -10.39 7.74 3.83
C PHE A 106 -11.39 8.36 4.83
N CYS A 107 -11.84 9.58 4.55
CA CYS A 107 -12.79 10.29 5.43
C CYS A 107 -13.87 10.93 4.56
N THR A 108 -14.99 10.21 4.39
CA THR A 108 -16.31 10.67 3.89
C THR A 108 -16.41 11.21 2.46
N PHE A 109 -15.39 11.89 1.94
CA PHE A 109 -15.38 12.53 0.63
C PHE A 109 -15.26 11.51 -0.51
N LEU A 110 -14.27 10.61 -0.43
CA LEU A 110 -14.08 9.51 -1.38
C LEU A 110 -15.28 8.55 -1.42
N GLN A 111 -15.89 8.28 -0.27
CA GLN A 111 -17.08 7.40 -0.22
C GLN A 111 -18.26 8.01 -0.97
N LYS A 112 -18.41 9.35 -0.93
CA LYS A 112 -19.45 10.09 -1.65
C LYS A 112 -19.13 10.25 -3.14
N ALA A 113 -17.88 10.56 -3.48
CA ALA A 113 -17.39 10.73 -4.85
C ALA A 113 -17.39 9.41 -5.63
N LEU A 114 -16.97 8.32 -4.98
CA LEU A 114 -16.98 6.99 -5.58
C LEU A 114 -18.38 6.37 -5.54
N SER A 115 -19.31 6.81 -4.69
CA SER A 115 -20.63 6.17 -4.54
C SER A 115 -21.39 5.83 -5.83
N PRO A 116 -21.32 6.62 -6.93
CA PRO A 116 -21.94 6.24 -8.20
C PRO A 116 -21.21 5.05 -8.85
N PHE A 117 -19.87 5.08 -8.85
CA PHE A 117 -19.02 3.98 -9.35
C PHE A 117 -19.10 2.73 -8.47
N LEU A 118 -19.22 2.90 -7.15
CA LEU A 118 -19.30 1.79 -6.19
C LEU A 118 -20.56 0.94 -6.40
N LYS A 119 -21.62 1.51 -6.96
CA LYS A 119 -22.87 0.80 -7.27
C LYS A 119 -22.75 -0.09 -8.52
N GLU A 120 -21.79 0.19 -9.39
CA GLU A 120 -21.58 -0.53 -10.66
C GLU A 120 -20.41 -1.52 -10.59
N CYS A 121 -19.54 -1.42 -9.57
CA CYS A 121 -18.36 -2.26 -9.44
C CYS A 121 -18.62 -3.44 -8.49
N ALA A 122 -18.21 -4.63 -8.92
CA ALA A 122 -18.55 -5.85 -8.22
C ALA A 122 -17.72 -6.04 -6.94
N LYS A 123 -16.44 -5.60 -6.90
CA LYS A 123 -15.51 -5.78 -5.77
C LYS A 123 -14.37 -4.74 -5.78
N PHE A 124 -13.82 -4.47 -4.60
CA PHE A 124 -12.74 -3.49 -4.37
C PHE A 124 -11.47 -4.17 -3.88
N PHE A 125 -10.31 -3.73 -4.36
CA PHE A 125 -9.04 -3.93 -3.69
C PHE A 125 -8.59 -2.59 -3.10
N VAL A 126 -8.44 -2.54 -1.77
CA VAL A 126 -7.94 -1.35 -1.07
C VAL A 126 -6.55 -1.67 -0.54
N ASN A 127 -5.55 -0.99 -1.08
CA ASN A 127 -4.17 -1.08 -0.61
C ASN A 127 -3.95 -0.10 0.57
N TYR A 128 -4.68 -0.32 1.69
CA TYR A 128 -4.62 0.59 2.84
C TYR A 128 -3.52 0.21 3.84
N PHE A 129 -2.53 1.09 4.00
CA PHE A 129 -1.64 1.13 5.17
C PHE A 129 -1.64 2.57 5.73
N GLY A 130 -2.77 2.99 6.29
CA GLY A 130 -2.91 4.21 7.07
C GLY A 130 -3.23 3.87 8.54
N ARG A 131 -2.69 4.65 9.49
CA ARG A 131 -2.82 4.42 10.93
C ARG A 131 -4.27 4.15 11.33
N GLU A 132 -4.50 3.14 12.17
CA GLU A 132 -5.73 3.08 12.95
C GLU A 132 -5.91 4.39 13.72
N ASN A 133 -7.14 4.90 13.72
CA ASN A 133 -7.51 6.10 14.44
C ASN A 133 -7.20 5.90 15.94
N PRO A 134 -6.34 6.74 16.57
CA PRO A 134 -5.97 6.60 17.99
C PRO A 134 -7.16 6.62 18.96
N SER A 135 -8.32 7.12 18.52
CA SER A 135 -9.57 7.11 19.31
C SER A 135 -10.22 5.73 19.44
N ILE A 136 -9.86 4.75 18.60
CA ILE A 136 -10.40 3.37 18.65
C ILE A 136 -9.64 2.52 19.68
N GLN A 137 -8.36 2.80 19.91
CA GLN A 137 -7.50 2.03 20.82
C GLN A 137 -7.82 2.25 22.31
N ARG A 138 -8.56 3.32 22.66
CA ARG A 138 -8.94 3.63 24.05
C ARG A 138 -10.17 2.89 24.57
N ARG A 139 -10.86 2.07 23.75
CA ARG A 139 -12.06 1.32 24.18
C ARG A 139 -11.80 -0.12 24.63
N GLY A 140 -10.55 -0.61 24.56
CA GLY A 140 -10.21 -2.01 24.78
C GLY A 140 -9.52 -2.38 26.12
N ARG A 141 -9.51 -1.52 27.14
CA ARG A 141 -9.03 -1.88 28.49
C ARG A 141 -10.01 -1.44 29.58
N ARG A 142 -10.97 -2.32 29.84
CA ARG A 142 -11.58 -2.50 31.16
C ARG A 142 -11.82 -3.99 31.38
N THR A 143 -10.84 -4.62 32.00
CA THR A 143 -10.95 -5.73 32.96
C THR A 143 -9.68 -5.71 33.78
#